data_AF-A0A936F9K1-F1
#
_entry.id   AF-A0A936F9K1-F1
#
_cell.length_a   1.000
_cell.length_b   1.000
_cell.length_c   1.000
_cell.angle_alpha   90.00
_cell.angle_beta   90.00
_cell.angle_gamma   90.00
#
_symmetry.space_group_name_H-M   'P 1'
#
loop_
_entity.id
_entity.type
_entity.pdbx_description
1 polymer ?
#
loop_
_entity_poly.entity_id
_entity_poly.type
_entity_poly.pdbx_seq_one_letter_code
_entity_poly.pdbx_strand_id
1 'polypeptide(L)'
;MLSKQQINALFPRATQLHRDTFAAKVGAAFKAHGIDRNLFRVHFFLAQIGHESGGLTVQRENMNYTAKRLTVVWPKRFPDEATATPYAGNPEKLGNFVYASRNGNGNEASGDGYRYRGRGYVQLTGREGYREVGKLAGLDLVGQPDLTFAADHALEVALCFWDWKGANAVCDTGDFEAVTRKVNGGKIGWDDRLAWLDKVRRIVLELPSRKGQPPVAAIIALQKALRDRGYAAIGAADGVAGRRTMAAITDWRARKGLGPGGMDDLLFASLGLAWTGQ
;
A
#
# COMPACT_ATOMS: atom_id res chain seq x y z
N MET A 1 -0.97 18.62 -2.46
CA MET A 1 -0.12 18.20 -1.32
C MET A 1 -1.05 17.84 -0.18
N LEU A 2 -0.81 16.74 0.56
CA LEU A 2 -1.70 16.33 1.65
C LEU A 2 -1.67 17.33 2.80
N SER A 3 -2.82 17.79 3.26
CA SER A 3 -2.93 18.69 4.42
C SER A 3 -2.84 17.91 5.74
N LYS A 4 -2.47 18.60 6.82
CA LYS A 4 -2.52 18.03 8.18
C LYS A 4 -3.91 17.50 8.54
N GLN A 5 -4.98 18.14 8.09
CA GLN A 5 -6.35 17.67 8.27
C GLN A 5 -6.59 16.33 7.55
N GLN A 6 -6.10 16.17 6.33
CA GLN A 6 -6.18 14.90 5.60
C GLN A 6 -5.38 13.78 6.30
N ILE A 7 -4.17 14.07 6.79
CA ILE A 7 -3.37 13.11 7.58
C ILE A 7 -4.10 12.70 8.87
N ASN A 8 -4.69 13.65 9.60
CA ASN A 8 -5.49 13.35 10.79
C ASN A 8 -6.71 12.48 10.48
N ALA A 9 -7.40 12.73 9.36
CA ALA A 9 -8.55 11.93 8.94
C ALA A 9 -8.13 10.51 8.49
N LEU A 10 -6.97 10.37 7.84
CA LEU A 10 -6.42 9.09 7.40
C LEU A 10 -5.98 8.23 8.60
N PHE A 11 -5.25 8.82 9.55
CA PHE A 11 -4.58 8.10 10.63
C PHE A 11 -4.97 8.62 12.02
N PRO A 12 -6.27 8.65 12.37
CA PRO A 12 -6.75 9.31 13.58
C PRO A 12 -6.25 8.65 14.88
N ARG A 13 -5.86 7.37 14.81
CA ARG A 13 -5.35 6.61 15.96
C ARG A 13 -3.83 6.61 16.08
N ALA A 14 -3.10 7.11 15.08
CA ALA A 14 -1.65 7.29 15.18
C ALA A 14 -1.33 8.26 16.33
N THR A 15 -0.08 8.28 16.81
CA THR A 15 0.28 9.30 17.81
C THR A 15 0.33 10.68 17.18
N GLN A 16 0.17 11.73 17.99
CA GLN A 16 0.26 13.11 17.52
C GLN A 16 1.63 13.38 16.88
N LEU A 17 2.71 12.88 17.48
CA LEU A 17 4.07 12.98 16.95
C LEU A 17 4.19 12.39 15.53
N HIS A 18 3.66 11.17 15.31
CA HIS A 18 3.69 10.55 13.98
C HIS A 18 2.89 11.34 12.96
N ARG A 19 1.69 11.82 13.31
CA ARG A 19 0.86 12.61 12.39
C ARG A 19 1.50 13.95 12.02
N ASP A 20 2.03 14.66 13.01
CA ASP A 20 2.65 15.97 12.79
C ASP A 20 3.92 15.85 11.96
N THR A 21 4.76 14.86 12.27
CA THR A 21 5.99 14.61 11.52
C THR A 21 5.69 14.16 10.09
N PHE A 22 4.68 13.30 9.90
CA PHE A 22 4.21 12.91 8.57
C PHE A 22 3.72 14.13 7.79
N ALA A 23 2.84 14.94 8.37
CA ALA A 23 2.28 16.13 7.72
C ALA A 23 3.36 17.16 7.35
N ALA A 24 4.39 17.32 8.18
CA ALA A 24 5.51 18.21 7.91
C ALA A 24 6.39 17.74 6.73
N LYS A 25 6.59 16.42 6.58
CA LYS A 25 7.54 15.87 5.60
C LYS A 25 6.91 15.43 4.28
N VAL A 26 5.62 15.08 4.28
CA VAL A 26 4.95 14.40 3.15
C VAL A 26 5.09 15.11 1.83
N GLY A 27 5.01 16.45 1.81
CA GLY A 27 5.10 17.22 0.57
C GLY A 27 6.43 17.05 -0.15
N ALA A 28 7.53 17.28 0.57
CA ALA A 28 8.88 17.16 0.03
C ALA A 28 9.22 15.69 -0.28
N ALA A 29 8.87 14.77 0.63
CA ALA A 29 9.15 13.35 0.47
C ALA A 29 8.40 12.76 -0.74
N PHE A 30 7.10 13.03 -0.89
CA PHE A 30 6.34 12.51 -2.03
C PHE A 30 6.88 13.02 -3.36
N LYS A 31 7.33 14.27 -3.42
CA LYS A 31 7.96 14.84 -4.61
C LYS A 31 9.29 14.15 -4.92
N ALA A 32 10.15 13.96 -3.91
CA ALA A 32 11.46 13.32 -4.06
C ALA A 32 11.34 11.89 -4.59
N HIS A 33 10.37 11.12 -4.09
CA HIS A 33 10.10 9.74 -4.51
C HIS A 33 9.11 9.63 -5.69
N GLY A 34 8.67 10.76 -6.24
CA GLY A 34 7.71 10.81 -7.36
C GLY A 34 6.36 10.16 -7.07
N ILE A 35 5.93 10.10 -5.81
CA ILE A 35 4.61 9.62 -5.39
C ILE A 35 3.51 10.57 -5.85
N ASP A 36 3.78 11.88 -5.87
CA ASP A 36 2.82 12.91 -6.24
C ASP A 36 2.55 13.05 -7.76
N ARG A 37 3.22 12.24 -8.59
CA ARG A 37 3.10 12.30 -10.06
C ARG A 37 1.69 11.98 -10.58
N ASN A 38 0.95 11.12 -9.87
CA ASN A 38 -0.44 10.82 -10.15
C ASN A 38 -1.17 10.30 -8.90
N LEU A 39 -2.49 10.30 -8.95
CA LEU A 39 -3.34 9.87 -7.84
C LEU A 39 -3.19 8.38 -7.50
N PHE A 40 -2.86 7.49 -8.44
CA PHE A 40 -2.71 6.07 -8.12
C PHE A 40 -1.52 5.82 -7.21
N ARG A 41 -0.38 6.46 -7.47
CA ARG A 41 0.79 6.35 -6.59
C ARG A 41 0.47 6.83 -5.18
N VAL A 42 -0.14 8.01 -5.03
CA VAL A 42 -0.58 8.55 -3.73
C VAL A 42 -1.56 7.60 -3.05
N HIS A 43 -2.62 7.20 -3.75
CA HIS A 43 -3.69 6.39 -3.18
C HIS A 43 -3.19 5.01 -2.75
N PHE A 44 -2.42 4.35 -3.62
CA PHE A 44 -1.95 3.01 -3.37
C PHE A 44 -0.88 3.00 -2.28
N PHE A 45 0.06 3.94 -2.29
CA PHE A 45 1.05 4.05 -1.21
C PHE A 45 0.37 4.22 0.16
N LEU A 46 -0.52 5.20 0.29
CA LEU A 46 -1.23 5.47 1.55
C LEU A 46 -2.11 4.29 1.99
N ALA A 47 -2.76 3.61 1.05
CA ALA A 47 -3.59 2.46 1.36
C ALA A 47 -2.75 1.27 1.85
N GLN A 48 -1.61 1.00 1.21
CA GLN A 48 -0.71 -0.06 1.64
C GLN A 48 -0.13 0.23 3.02
N ILE A 49 0.41 1.43 3.27
CA ILE A 49 0.95 1.72 4.61
C ILE A 49 -0.15 1.74 5.67
N GLY A 50 -1.36 2.17 5.33
CA GLY A 50 -2.51 2.13 6.23
C GLY A 50 -2.80 0.72 6.69
N HIS A 51 -2.85 -0.24 5.76
CA HIS A 51 -3.05 -1.65 6.07
C HIS A 51 -1.88 -2.23 6.88
N GLU A 52 -0.65 -2.13 6.37
CA GLU A 52 0.54 -2.79 6.94
C GLU A 52 0.85 -2.33 8.38
N SER A 53 0.42 -1.11 8.74
CA SER A 53 0.71 -0.53 10.06
C SER A 53 -0.51 -0.35 10.95
N GLY A 54 -1.69 -0.84 10.54
CA GLY A 54 -2.94 -0.61 11.26
C GLY A 54 -3.26 0.88 11.44
N GLY A 55 -2.99 1.69 10.41
CA GLY A 55 -3.15 3.14 10.41
C GLY A 55 -2.06 3.88 11.18
N LEU A 56 -0.81 3.49 10.99
CA LEU A 56 0.41 4.01 11.62
C LEU A 56 0.47 3.79 13.14
N THR A 57 -0.22 2.77 13.64
CA THR A 57 -0.28 2.45 15.09
C THR A 57 0.65 1.31 15.48
N VAL A 58 0.98 0.42 14.54
CA VAL A 58 1.86 -0.72 14.75
C VAL A 58 3.30 -0.31 14.43
N GLN A 59 4.16 -0.34 15.45
CA GLN A 59 5.58 -0.02 15.31
C GLN A 59 6.44 -1.25 15.01
N ARG A 60 6.08 -2.40 15.57
CA ARG A 60 6.81 -3.66 15.45
C ARG A 60 5.89 -4.84 15.72
N GLU A 61 6.18 -5.98 15.11
CA GLU A 61 5.53 -7.22 15.51
C GLU A 61 5.96 -7.66 16.92
N ASN A 62 5.01 -8.20 17.68
CA ASN A 62 5.22 -8.56 19.09
C ASN A 62 5.80 -9.97 19.25
N MET A 63 5.55 -10.88 18.30
CA MET A 63 5.90 -12.29 18.30
C MET A 63 5.56 -13.04 19.60
N ASN A 64 4.56 -12.58 20.36
CA ASN A 64 4.20 -13.19 21.64
C ASN A 64 2.91 -14.01 21.50
N TYR A 65 3.03 -15.33 21.53
CA TYR A 65 1.91 -16.26 21.31
C TYR A 65 1.89 -17.36 22.37
N THR A 66 0.69 -17.87 22.65
CA THR A 66 0.51 -19.12 23.40
C THR A 66 0.86 -20.33 22.53
N ALA A 67 1.21 -21.46 23.14
CA ALA A 67 1.50 -22.71 22.43
C ALA A 67 0.35 -23.10 21.48
N LYS A 68 -0.89 -23.10 22.00
CA LYS A 68 -2.10 -23.30 21.20
C LYS A 68 -2.23 -22.34 20.02
N ARG A 69 -1.85 -21.07 20.15
CA ARG A 69 -1.96 -20.13 19.03
C ARG A 69 -0.87 -20.38 17.99
N LEU A 70 0.32 -20.80 18.39
CA LEU A 70 1.41 -21.15 17.49
C LEU A 70 1.04 -22.30 16.55
N THR A 71 0.29 -23.30 17.01
CA THR A 71 -0.18 -24.41 16.14
C THR A 71 -1.17 -23.96 15.08
N VAL A 72 -1.90 -22.86 15.33
CA VAL A 72 -2.82 -22.25 14.36
C VAL A 72 -2.11 -21.33 13.38
N VAL A 73 -1.13 -20.55 13.85
CA VAL A 73 -0.42 -19.57 13.01
C VAL A 73 0.64 -20.24 12.13
N TRP A 74 1.33 -21.25 12.65
CA TRP A 74 2.37 -22.01 11.91
C TRP A 74 2.19 -23.54 12.06
N PRO A 75 1.07 -24.12 11.57
CA PRO A 75 0.78 -25.55 11.74
C PRO A 75 1.86 -26.48 11.16
N LYS A 76 2.58 -26.03 10.12
CA LYS A 76 3.69 -26.81 9.53
C LYS A 76 4.95 -26.83 10.40
N ARG A 77 5.15 -25.81 11.24
CA ARG A 77 6.31 -25.72 12.15
C ARG A 77 5.97 -26.26 13.54
N PHE A 78 4.70 -26.11 13.93
CA PHE A 78 4.15 -26.50 15.22
C PHE A 78 2.91 -27.37 14.98
N PRO A 79 3.08 -28.67 14.66
CA PRO A 79 1.95 -29.57 14.45
C PRO A 79 1.11 -29.79 15.71
N ASP A 80 1.69 -29.58 16.90
CA ASP A 80 1.05 -29.78 18.20
C ASP A 80 1.57 -28.78 19.26
N GLU A 81 0.91 -28.72 20.43
CA GLU A 81 1.33 -27.81 21.49
C GLU A 81 2.66 -28.20 22.14
N ALA A 82 3.07 -29.48 22.06
CA ALA A 82 4.33 -29.95 22.63
C ALA A 82 5.54 -29.35 21.87
N THR A 83 5.48 -29.35 20.54
CA THR A 83 6.48 -28.70 19.67
C THR A 83 6.46 -27.17 19.79
N ALA A 84 5.31 -26.58 20.11
CA ALA A 84 5.15 -25.13 20.27
C ALA A 84 5.59 -24.59 21.63
N THR A 85 5.43 -25.38 22.70
CA THR A 85 5.67 -24.97 24.10
C THR A 85 7.03 -24.29 24.33
N PRO A 86 8.15 -24.76 23.73
CA PRO A 86 9.45 -24.12 23.92
C PRO A 86 9.57 -22.70 23.37
N TYR A 87 8.61 -22.25 22.54
CA TYR A 87 8.58 -20.93 21.90
C TYR A 87 7.43 -20.04 22.42
N ALA A 88 6.45 -20.63 23.11
CA ALA A 88 5.33 -19.90 23.68
C ALA A 88 5.81 -18.89 24.72
N GLY A 89 5.29 -17.66 24.66
CA GLY A 89 5.73 -16.61 25.59
C GLY A 89 7.17 -16.10 25.37
N ASN A 90 7.87 -16.58 24.33
CA ASN A 90 9.27 -16.22 24.07
C ASN A 90 9.44 -15.64 22.65
N PRO A 91 9.18 -14.33 22.46
CA PRO A 91 9.25 -13.66 21.17
C PRO A 91 10.58 -13.79 20.44
N GLU A 92 11.69 -13.71 21.18
CA GLU A 92 13.03 -13.75 20.60
C GLU A 92 13.34 -15.13 20.03
N LYS A 93 13.13 -16.16 20.84
CA LYS A 93 13.34 -17.54 20.41
C LYS A 93 12.41 -17.89 19.25
N LEU A 94 11.14 -17.48 19.31
CA LEU A 94 10.20 -17.69 18.22
C LEU A 94 10.67 -16.99 16.93
N GLY A 95 11.03 -15.71 17.01
CA GLY A 95 11.50 -14.92 15.87
C GLY A 95 12.72 -15.51 15.21
N ASN A 96 13.71 -15.90 16.02
CA ASN A 96 14.92 -16.54 15.53
C ASN A 96 14.63 -17.86 14.80
N PHE A 97 13.69 -18.66 15.30
CA PHE A 97 13.31 -19.92 14.66
C PHE A 97 12.49 -19.73 13.35
N VAL A 98 11.46 -18.89 13.36
CA VAL A 98 10.56 -18.77 12.19
C VAL A 98 11.17 -17.98 11.03
N TYR A 99 12.13 -17.10 11.32
CA TYR A 99 12.80 -16.25 10.34
C TYR A 99 14.27 -16.62 10.07
N ALA A 100 14.79 -17.72 10.63
CA ALA A 100 16.12 -18.23 10.32
C ALA A 100 16.30 -18.47 8.81
N SER A 101 17.47 -18.09 8.29
CA SER A 101 17.91 -18.35 6.91
C SER A 101 16.96 -17.83 5.83
N ARG A 102 16.25 -16.72 6.09
CA ARG A 102 15.29 -16.09 5.17
C ARG A 102 15.62 -14.61 5.00
N ASN A 103 15.42 -14.06 3.79
CA ASN A 103 15.56 -12.63 3.49
C ASN A 103 16.88 -12.03 4.02
N GLY A 104 17.98 -12.76 3.83
CA GLY A 104 19.32 -12.38 4.29
C GLY A 104 19.63 -12.59 5.77
N ASN A 105 18.68 -13.10 6.58
CA ASN A 105 18.95 -13.48 7.96
C ASN A 105 19.91 -14.67 8.01
N GLY A 106 20.78 -14.69 9.03
CA GLY A 106 21.55 -15.87 9.41
C GLY A 106 20.68 -17.01 9.96
N ASN A 107 21.34 -18.07 10.42
CA ASN A 107 20.67 -19.19 11.09
C ASN A 107 20.01 -18.74 12.42
N GLU A 108 19.26 -19.63 13.08
CA GLU A 108 18.57 -19.31 14.33
C GLU A 108 19.52 -18.74 15.42
N ALA A 109 20.74 -19.28 15.53
CA ALA A 109 21.73 -18.85 16.50
C ALA A 109 22.27 -17.43 16.25
N SER A 110 22.11 -16.87 15.05
CA SER A 110 22.56 -15.52 14.73
C SER A 110 21.76 -14.42 15.44
N GLY A 111 20.53 -14.71 15.90
CA GLY A 111 19.63 -13.69 16.43
C GLY A 111 18.96 -12.79 15.37
N ASP A 112 19.28 -12.99 14.08
CA ASP A 112 18.81 -12.12 13.00
C ASP A 112 17.27 -12.18 12.85
N GLY A 113 16.67 -13.34 13.12
CA GLY A 113 15.23 -13.54 12.94
C GLY A 113 14.40 -12.59 13.81
N TYR A 114 14.70 -12.49 15.10
CA TYR A 114 14.04 -11.53 15.98
C TYR A 114 14.56 -10.11 15.78
N ARG A 115 15.87 -9.93 15.57
CA ARG A 115 16.48 -8.61 15.39
C ARG A 115 15.86 -7.86 14.22
N TYR A 116 15.63 -8.52 13.09
CA TYR A 116 15.07 -7.93 11.86
C TYR A 116 13.62 -8.35 11.59
N ARG A 117 12.85 -8.60 12.65
CA ARG A 117 11.39 -8.78 12.59
C ARG A 117 10.68 -7.53 12.03
N GLY A 118 9.44 -7.68 11.60
CA GLY A 118 8.60 -6.64 11.01
C GLY A 118 8.51 -5.36 11.84
N ARG A 119 8.85 -4.22 11.23
CA ARG A 119 8.76 -2.88 11.84
C ARG A 119 8.26 -1.80 10.89
N GLY A 120 7.76 -0.71 11.48
CA GLY A 120 7.41 0.52 10.77
C GLY A 120 6.19 0.39 9.86
N TYR A 121 5.99 1.43 9.03
CA TYR A 121 4.79 1.61 8.23
C TYR A 121 4.57 0.55 7.14
N VAL A 122 5.61 -0.20 6.79
CA VAL A 122 5.62 -1.21 5.72
C VAL A 122 5.96 -2.61 6.22
N GLN A 123 6.04 -2.82 7.54
CA GLN A 123 6.47 -4.08 8.15
C GLN A 123 7.81 -4.59 7.56
N LEU A 124 8.83 -3.72 7.52
CA LEU A 124 10.15 -4.06 6.99
C LEU A 124 10.72 -5.26 7.77
N THR A 125 11.08 -6.31 7.05
CA THR A 125 11.46 -7.61 7.63
C THR A 125 12.68 -8.19 6.91
N GLY A 126 13.57 -8.84 7.66
CA GLY A 126 14.75 -9.53 7.15
C GLY A 126 15.95 -8.61 6.96
N ARG A 127 17.14 -9.10 7.30
CA ARG A 127 18.40 -8.33 7.27
C ARG A 127 18.67 -7.69 5.92
N GLU A 128 18.35 -8.36 4.82
CA GLU A 128 18.47 -7.81 3.47
C GLU A 128 17.61 -6.56 3.31
N GLY A 129 16.35 -6.59 3.73
CA GLY A 129 15.45 -5.44 3.66
C GLY A 129 15.97 -4.26 4.48
N TYR A 130 16.43 -4.50 5.71
CA TYR A 130 17.03 -3.45 6.54
C TYR A 130 18.29 -2.86 5.87
N ARG A 131 19.13 -3.68 5.24
CA ARG A 131 20.33 -3.23 4.54
C ARG A 131 19.99 -2.38 3.30
N GLU A 132 19.15 -2.89 2.41
CA GLU A 132 18.83 -2.20 1.14
C GLU A 132 18.05 -0.91 1.38
N VAL A 133 17.03 -0.96 2.24
CA VAL A 133 16.23 0.24 2.57
C VAL A 133 17.05 1.24 3.37
N GLY A 134 17.90 0.77 4.30
CA GLY A 134 18.79 1.65 5.06
C GLY A 134 19.77 2.39 4.16
N LYS A 135 20.36 1.70 3.18
CA LYS A 135 21.23 2.32 2.17
C LYS A 135 20.50 3.41 1.38
N LEU A 136 19.28 3.14 0.91
CA LEU A 136 18.48 4.12 0.16
C LEU A 136 18.09 5.34 1.02
N ALA A 137 17.76 5.11 2.30
CA ALA A 137 17.37 6.16 3.24
C ALA A 137 18.57 6.92 3.83
N GLY A 138 19.80 6.46 3.62
CA GLY A 138 20.99 6.99 4.30
C GLY A 138 21.00 6.72 5.81
N LEU A 139 20.40 5.62 6.26
CA LEU A 139 20.24 5.23 7.67
C LEU A 139 20.92 3.88 7.94
N ASP A 140 21.58 3.75 9.09
CA ASP A 140 22.07 2.45 9.57
C ASP A 140 20.96 1.64 10.23
N LEU A 141 20.06 1.07 9.42
CA LEU A 141 18.97 0.24 9.92
C LEU A 141 19.45 -1.15 10.40
N VAL A 142 20.64 -1.60 10.00
CA VAL A 142 21.19 -2.90 10.44
C VAL A 142 21.72 -2.78 11.88
N GLY A 143 22.47 -1.72 12.16
CA GLY A 143 22.92 -1.37 13.50
C GLY A 143 21.78 -0.87 14.40
N GLN A 144 20.87 -0.07 13.84
CA GLN A 144 19.79 0.59 14.58
C GLN A 144 18.40 0.32 13.96
N PRO A 145 17.86 -0.91 14.09
CA PRO A 145 16.62 -1.31 13.43
C PRO A 145 15.39 -0.52 13.87
N ASP A 146 15.40 0.08 15.06
CA ASP A 146 14.26 0.83 15.59
C ASP A 146 14.06 2.20 14.91
N LEU A 147 15.07 2.69 14.17
CA LEU A 147 14.90 3.86 13.28
C LEU A 147 13.77 3.65 12.26
N THR A 148 13.43 2.41 11.91
CA THR A 148 12.34 2.09 10.97
C THR A 148 10.95 2.58 11.41
N PHE A 149 10.73 2.76 12.71
CA PHE A 149 9.45 3.25 13.24
C PHE A 149 9.58 4.57 14.02
N ALA A 150 10.79 5.14 14.12
CA ALA A 150 10.95 6.49 14.67
C ALA A 150 10.19 7.49 13.80
N ALA A 151 9.39 8.36 14.41
CA ALA A 151 8.49 9.28 13.68
C ALA A 151 9.23 10.10 12.61
N ASP A 152 10.48 10.49 12.89
CA ASP A 152 11.33 11.25 11.97
C ASP A 152 11.76 10.50 10.72
N HIS A 153 11.79 9.17 10.76
CA HIS A 153 12.34 8.35 9.68
C HIS A 153 11.30 7.42 9.07
N ALA A 154 10.20 7.10 9.77
CA ALA A 154 9.25 6.07 9.35
C ALA A 154 8.64 6.30 7.96
N LEU A 155 8.35 7.57 7.59
CA LEU A 155 7.86 7.90 6.25
C LEU A 155 8.93 7.68 5.18
N GLU A 156 10.15 8.16 5.42
CA GLU A 156 11.27 7.99 4.49
C GLU A 156 11.60 6.51 4.28
N VAL A 157 11.67 5.73 5.35
CA VAL A 157 11.89 4.28 5.30
C VAL A 157 10.80 3.59 4.49
N ALA A 158 9.53 4.00 4.63
CA ALA A 158 8.44 3.45 3.84
C ALA A 158 8.55 3.79 2.35
N LEU A 159 9.00 5.00 2.02
CA LEU A 159 9.20 5.45 0.65
C LEU A 159 10.41 4.78 0.00
N CYS A 160 11.54 4.65 0.71
CA CYS A 160 12.70 3.90 0.25
C CYS A 160 12.40 2.41 0.05
N PHE A 161 11.56 1.81 0.91
CA PHE A 161 11.05 0.46 0.66
C PHE A 161 10.21 0.40 -0.62
N TRP A 162 9.35 1.39 -0.85
CA TRP A 162 8.53 1.49 -2.06
C TRP A 162 9.37 1.56 -3.34
N ASP A 163 10.44 2.35 -3.29
CA ASP A 163 11.41 2.49 -4.38
C ASP A 163 12.23 1.22 -4.59
N TRP A 164 12.69 0.59 -3.51
CA TRP A 164 13.37 -0.71 -3.57
C TRP A 164 12.50 -1.78 -4.25
N LYS A 165 11.19 -1.77 -3.99
CA LYS A 165 10.24 -2.64 -4.68
C LYS A 165 9.90 -2.18 -6.10
N GLY A 166 10.27 -0.97 -6.53
CA GLY A 166 9.90 -0.41 -7.82
C GLY A 166 8.37 -0.31 -8.00
N ALA A 167 7.65 -0.04 -6.91
CA ALA A 167 6.19 -0.14 -6.88
C ALA A 167 5.50 0.98 -7.69
N ASN A 168 6.16 2.12 -7.87
CA ASN A 168 5.67 3.25 -8.66
C ASN A 168 5.25 2.88 -10.09
N ALA A 169 6.07 2.09 -10.80
CA ALA A 169 5.75 1.68 -12.17
C ALA A 169 4.48 0.80 -12.24
N VAL A 170 4.23 0.01 -11.21
CA VAL A 170 3.02 -0.82 -11.12
C VAL A 170 1.80 0.05 -10.80
N CYS A 171 1.96 1.04 -9.93
CA CYS A 171 0.89 1.99 -9.60
C CYS A 171 0.37 2.73 -10.85
N ASP A 172 1.25 3.07 -11.78
CA ASP A 172 0.90 3.78 -13.01
C ASP A 172 -0.05 3.01 -13.93
N THR A 173 -0.17 1.68 -13.72
CA THR A 173 -1.14 0.85 -14.46
C THR A 173 -2.57 0.97 -13.94
N GLY A 174 -2.75 1.54 -12.74
CA GLY A 174 -4.01 1.58 -12.00
C GLY A 174 -4.40 0.24 -11.36
N ASP A 175 -3.54 -0.79 -11.42
CA ASP A 175 -3.83 -2.12 -10.89
C ASP A 175 -3.40 -2.26 -9.42
N PHE A 176 -4.34 -2.01 -8.49
CA PHE A 176 -4.08 -2.12 -7.05
C PHE A 176 -3.78 -3.55 -6.59
N GLU A 177 -4.34 -4.56 -7.26
CA GLU A 177 -4.02 -5.95 -6.97
C GLU A 177 -2.56 -6.25 -7.31
N ALA A 178 -2.10 -5.80 -8.48
CA ALA A 178 -0.71 -5.96 -8.89
C ALA A 178 0.26 -5.29 -7.89
N VAL A 179 -0.07 -4.08 -7.42
CA VAL A 179 0.71 -3.39 -6.36
C VAL A 179 0.71 -4.20 -5.06
N THR A 180 -0.44 -4.73 -4.65
CA THR A 180 -0.56 -5.54 -3.42
C THR A 180 0.31 -6.79 -3.49
N ARG A 181 0.29 -7.50 -4.63
CA ARG A 181 1.14 -8.67 -4.86
C ARG A 181 2.62 -8.30 -4.87
N LYS A 182 2.98 -7.15 -5.45
CA LYS A 182 4.36 -6.64 -5.49
C LYS A 182 4.90 -6.31 -4.09
N VAL A 183 4.07 -5.69 -3.25
CA VAL A 183 4.45 -5.21 -1.92
C VAL A 183 4.44 -6.33 -0.88
N ASN A 184 3.42 -7.20 -0.89
CA ASN A 184 3.20 -8.20 0.15
C ASN A 184 3.56 -9.64 -0.30
N GLY A 185 3.80 -9.89 -1.59
CA GLY A 185 4.03 -11.23 -2.13
C GLY A 185 2.76 -12.05 -2.34
N GLY A 186 1.57 -11.45 -2.20
CA GLY A 186 0.29 -12.13 -2.33
C GLY A 186 -0.91 -11.19 -2.19
N LYS A 187 -2.06 -11.74 -1.78
CA LYS A 187 -3.32 -11.00 -1.51
C LYS A 187 -3.70 -11.00 -0.02
N ILE A 188 -2.73 -11.13 0.87
CA ILE A 188 -3.01 -11.19 2.31
C ILE A 188 -3.65 -9.86 2.75
N GLY A 189 -4.80 -9.95 3.43
CA GLY A 189 -5.54 -8.77 3.90
C GLY A 189 -6.27 -7.99 2.80
N TRP A 190 -6.61 -8.62 1.67
CA TRP A 190 -7.19 -7.93 0.50
C TRP A 190 -8.37 -7.02 0.80
N ASP A 191 -9.36 -7.49 1.57
CA ASP A 191 -10.56 -6.70 1.87
C ASP A 191 -10.24 -5.45 2.71
N ASP A 192 -9.32 -5.57 3.68
CA ASP A 192 -8.87 -4.44 4.48
C ASP A 192 -8.07 -3.43 3.64
N ARG A 193 -7.23 -3.92 2.71
CA ARG A 193 -6.53 -3.04 1.75
C ARG A 193 -7.49 -2.28 0.85
N LEU A 194 -8.58 -2.92 0.40
CA LEU A 194 -9.64 -2.26 -0.36
C LEU A 194 -10.37 -1.22 0.49
N ALA A 195 -10.65 -1.50 1.76
CA ALA A 195 -11.25 -0.53 2.68
C ALA A 195 -10.33 0.68 2.93
N TRP A 196 -9.01 0.46 3.07
CA TRP A 196 -8.02 1.53 3.13
C TRP A 196 -7.98 2.34 1.85
N LEU A 197 -8.02 1.70 0.68
CA LEU A 197 -8.04 2.38 -0.60
C LEU A 197 -9.29 3.26 -0.76
N ASP A 198 -10.47 2.77 -0.39
CA ASP A 198 -11.70 3.56 -0.37
C ASP A 198 -11.57 4.78 0.55
N LYS A 199 -11.10 4.57 1.78
CA LYS A 199 -10.88 5.65 2.75
C LYS A 199 -9.93 6.71 2.21
N VAL A 200 -8.80 6.28 1.64
CA VAL A 200 -7.80 7.17 1.06
C VAL A 200 -8.39 7.98 -0.09
N ARG A 201 -9.10 7.33 -1.01
CA ARG A 201 -9.78 8.02 -2.11
C ARG A 201 -10.74 9.08 -1.59
N ARG A 202 -11.59 8.76 -0.61
CA ARG A 202 -12.54 9.73 -0.03
C ARG A 202 -11.89 10.96 0.58
N ILE A 203 -10.73 10.80 1.22
CA ILE A 203 -10.05 11.90 1.95
C ILE A 203 -9.10 12.69 1.04
N VAL A 204 -8.48 12.03 0.06
CA VAL A 204 -7.45 12.61 -0.83
C VAL A 204 -8.07 13.12 -2.15
N LEU A 205 -9.39 13.30 -2.19
CA LEU A 205 -10.19 13.64 -3.37
C LEU A 205 -9.86 14.99 -4.05
N GLU A 206 -8.85 15.72 -3.61
CA GLU A 206 -8.41 16.97 -4.23
C GLU A 206 -6.88 17.03 -4.36
N LEU A 207 -6.37 16.53 -5.47
CA LEU A 207 -5.31 17.26 -6.18
C LEU A 207 -6.04 18.14 -7.21
N PRO A 208 -5.62 19.40 -7.44
CA PRO A 208 -6.25 20.24 -8.46
C PRO A 208 -6.30 19.43 -9.77
N SER A 209 -7.51 19.34 -10.33
CA SER A 209 -7.72 18.73 -11.63
C SER A 209 -6.68 19.28 -12.61
N ARG A 210 -5.95 18.40 -13.28
CA ARG A 210 -5.32 18.81 -14.54
C ARG A 210 -6.48 19.26 -15.43
N LYS A 211 -6.44 20.48 -15.97
CA LYS A 211 -7.43 20.97 -16.96
C LYS A 211 -7.78 19.84 -17.94
N GLY A 212 -9.07 19.54 -18.10
CA GLY A 212 -9.55 18.51 -19.01
C GLY A 212 -9.62 17.05 -18.50
N GLN A 213 -9.45 16.76 -17.20
CA GLN A 213 -9.73 15.42 -16.64
C GLN A 213 -11.09 15.34 -15.91
N PRO A 214 -11.89 14.27 -16.11
CA PRO A 214 -13.16 14.12 -15.40
C PRO A 214 -12.97 13.94 -13.89
N PRO A 215 -13.90 14.46 -13.07
CA PRO A 215 -13.88 14.20 -11.63
C PRO A 215 -14.05 12.70 -11.36
N VAL A 216 -13.52 12.23 -10.22
CA VAL A 216 -13.60 10.82 -9.80
C VAL A 216 -15.04 10.29 -9.83
N ALA A 217 -16.02 11.11 -9.43
CA ALA A 217 -17.43 10.75 -9.49
C ALA A 217 -17.92 10.45 -10.92
N ALA A 218 -17.44 11.22 -11.92
CA ALA A 218 -17.74 10.99 -13.32
C ALA A 218 -17.08 9.70 -13.81
N ILE A 219 -15.85 9.40 -13.39
CA ILE A 219 -15.17 8.15 -13.74
C ILE A 219 -15.90 6.94 -13.12
N ILE A 220 -16.37 7.02 -11.87
CA ILE A 220 -17.20 5.98 -11.24
C ILE A 220 -18.49 5.76 -12.04
N ALA A 221 -19.17 6.84 -12.43
CA ALA A 221 -20.40 6.76 -13.22
C ALA A 221 -20.14 6.11 -14.59
N LEU A 222 -19.04 6.47 -15.25
CA LEU A 222 -18.59 5.89 -16.51
C LEU A 222 -18.27 4.39 -16.38
N GLN A 223 -17.54 3.99 -15.34
CA GLN A 223 -17.24 2.58 -15.08
C GLN A 223 -18.50 1.77 -14.78
N LYS A 224 -19.48 2.33 -14.04
CA LYS A 224 -20.79 1.70 -13.86
C LYS A 224 -21.50 1.51 -15.20
N ALA A 225 -21.64 2.59 -15.97
CA ALA A 225 -22.32 2.57 -17.26
C ALA A 225 -21.72 1.57 -18.26
N LEU A 226 -20.39 1.44 -18.31
CA LEU A 226 -19.71 0.46 -19.15
C LEU A 226 -19.92 -0.97 -18.64
N ARG A 227 -19.88 -1.22 -17.32
CA ARG A 227 -20.17 -2.56 -16.77
C ARG A 227 -21.58 -3.02 -17.08
N ASP A 228 -22.56 -2.11 -16.97
CA ASP A 228 -23.96 -2.38 -17.34
C ASP A 228 -24.12 -2.72 -18.83
N ARG A 229 -23.10 -2.40 -19.66
CA ARG A 229 -23.03 -2.70 -21.10
C ARG A 229 -22.09 -3.86 -21.44
N GLY A 230 -21.73 -4.67 -20.45
CA GLY A 230 -20.99 -5.93 -20.64
C GLY A 230 -19.48 -5.85 -20.41
N TYR A 231 -18.92 -4.70 -20.02
CA TYR A 231 -17.48 -4.57 -19.72
C TYR A 231 -17.15 -5.02 -18.29
N ALA A 232 -17.52 -6.25 -17.92
CA ALA A 232 -17.31 -6.80 -16.57
C ALA A 232 -15.83 -6.82 -16.14
N ALA A 233 -14.89 -6.91 -17.10
CA ALA A 233 -13.46 -6.89 -16.85
C ALA A 233 -12.96 -5.59 -16.17
N ILE A 234 -13.73 -4.50 -16.24
CA ILE A 234 -13.42 -3.23 -15.54
C ILE A 234 -13.28 -3.44 -14.03
N GLY A 235 -14.01 -4.40 -13.43
CA GLY A 235 -13.97 -4.66 -11.99
C GLY A 235 -14.85 -3.69 -11.19
N ALA A 236 -14.41 -3.28 -10.00
CA ALA A 236 -15.17 -2.35 -9.17
C ALA A 236 -15.17 -0.93 -9.80
N ALA A 237 -16.30 -0.23 -9.74
CA ALA A 237 -16.37 1.17 -10.15
C ALA A 237 -15.75 2.03 -9.04
N ASP A 238 -14.50 2.39 -9.25
CA ASP A 238 -13.57 2.83 -8.22
C ASP A 238 -12.96 4.21 -8.54
N GLY A 239 -13.40 4.81 -9.65
CA GLY A 239 -13.01 6.14 -10.10
C GLY A 239 -11.64 6.19 -10.76
N VAL A 240 -11.09 5.02 -11.11
CA VAL A 240 -9.77 4.86 -11.70
C VAL A 240 -9.88 4.38 -13.14
N ALA A 241 -9.55 5.26 -14.09
CA ALA A 241 -9.43 4.91 -15.50
C ALA A 241 -8.12 4.14 -15.78
N GLY A 242 -7.95 2.96 -15.17
CA GLY A 242 -6.80 2.07 -15.38
C GLY A 242 -6.86 1.34 -16.73
N ARG A 243 -5.89 0.45 -17.00
CA ARG A 243 -5.78 -0.25 -18.30
C ARG A 243 -7.08 -0.88 -18.79
N ARG A 244 -7.83 -1.54 -17.89
CA ARG A 244 -9.09 -2.23 -18.24
C ARG A 244 -10.21 -1.24 -18.56
N THR A 245 -10.31 -0.14 -17.82
CA THR A 245 -11.23 0.96 -18.13
C THR A 245 -10.86 1.62 -19.45
N MET A 246 -9.57 1.91 -19.69
CA MET A 246 -9.13 2.50 -20.97
C MET A 246 -9.38 1.57 -22.15
N ALA A 247 -9.12 0.26 -22.01
CA ALA A 247 -9.44 -0.72 -23.04
C ALA A 247 -10.94 -0.78 -23.34
N ALA A 248 -11.78 -0.76 -22.30
CA ALA A 248 -13.23 -0.70 -22.46
C ALA A 248 -13.69 0.61 -23.14
N ILE A 249 -13.07 1.75 -22.81
CA ILE A 249 -13.33 3.03 -23.48
C ILE A 249 -12.97 2.94 -24.96
N THR A 250 -11.76 2.44 -25.29
CA THR A 250 -11.31 2.30 -26.68
C THR A 250 -12.26 1.42 -27.49
N ASP A 251 -12.65 0.25 -26.96
CA ASP A 251 -13.58 -0.66 -27.63
C ASP A 251 -14.99 -0.04 -27.76
N TRP A 252 -15.49 0.63 -26.71
CA TRP A 252 -16.79 1.31 -26.76
C TRP A 252 -16.82 2.41 -27.83
N ARG A 253 -15.77 3.24 -27.90
CA ARG A 253 -15.65 4.29 -28.92
C ARG A 253 -15.63 3.71 -30.32
N ALA A 254 -14.91 2.61 -30.54
CA ALA A 254 -14.88 1.92 -31.82
C ALA A 254 -16.28 1.42 -32.21
N ARG A 255 -17.01 0.77 -31.29
CA ARG A 255 -18.37 0.27 -31.53
C ARG A 255 -19.40 1.37 -31.78
N LYS A 256 -19.20 2.56 -31.21
CA LYS A 256 -20.10 3.71 -31.37
C LYS A 256 -19.68 4.69 -32.46
N GLY A 257 -18.59 4.43 -33.18
CA GLY A 257 -18.10 5.31 -34.24
C GLY A 257 -17.66 6.68 -33.74
N LEU A 258 -17.20 6.80 -32.49
CA LEU A 258 -16.80 8.08 -31.87
C LEU A 258 -15.39 8.54 -32.26
N GLY A 259 -14.69 7.77 -33.09
CA GLY A 259 -13.30 8.00 -33.44
C GLY A 259 -12.33 7.83 -32.25
N PRO A 260 -11.01 8.01 -32.50
CA PRO A 260 -10.02 7.98 -31.43
C PRO A 260 -10.25 9.13 -30.44
N GLY A 261 -10.03 8.86 -29.15
CA GLY A 261 -10.22 9.87 -28.10
C GLY A 261 -10.20 9.27 -26.70
N GLY A 262 -10.31 10.14 -25.71
CA GLY A 262 -10.23 9.79 -24.28
C GLY A 262 -11.59 9.80 -23.59
N MET A 263 -11.56 10.17 -22.31
CA MET A 263 -12.75 10.52 -21.55
C MET A 263 -13.16 11.96 -21.86
N ASP A 264 -13.85 12.14 -22.98
CA ASP A 264 -14.34 13.42 -23.50
C ASP A 264 -15.89 13.49 -23.48
N ASP A 265 -16.44 14.66 -23.77
CA ASP A 265 -17.90 14.89 -23.74
C ASP A 265 -18.66 13.92 -24.66
N LEU A 266 -18.08 13.52 -25.80
CA LEU A 266 -18.66 12.55 -26.73
C LEU A 266 -18.79 11.17 -26.08
N LEU A 267 -17.76 10.72 -25.35
CA LEU A 267 -17.82 9.46 -24.62
C LEU A 267 -18.90 9.50 -23.54
N PHE A 268 -18.91 10.56 -22.71
CA PHE A 268 -19.89 10.69 -21.62
C PHE A 268 -21.32 10.75 -22.16
N ALA A 269 -21.57 11.56 -23.20
CA ALA A 269 -22.87 11.64 -23.85
C ALA A 269 -23.31 10.29 -24.43
N SER A 270 -22.41 9.53 -25.06
CA SER A 270 -22.74 8.21 -25.62
C SER A 270 -23.13 7.16 -24.56
N LEU A 271 -22.74 7.39 -23.30
CA LEU A 271 -23.08 6.55 -22.15
C LEU A 271 -24.31 7.05 -21.39
N GLY A 272 -24.89 8.19 -21.78
CA GLY A 272 -26.00 8.84 -21.08
C GLY A 272 -25.57 9.55 -19.80
N LEU A 273 -24.32 10.02 -19.73
CA LEU A 273 -23.74 10.69 -18.58
C LEU A 273 -23.47 12.16 -18.89
N ALA A 274 -23.56 13.02 -17.88
CA ALA A 274 -23.23 14.44 -18.00
C ALA A 274 -21.85 14.71 -17.40
N TRP A 275 -20.93 15.19 -18.23
CA TRP A 275 -19.69 15.86 -17.83
C TRP A 275 -19.30 16.82 -18.96
N THR A 276 -18.96 18.06 -18.61
CA THR A 276 -18.41 19.06 -19.55
C THR A 276 -16.98 19.35 -19.13
N GLY A 277 -16.03 19.02 -19.99
CA GLY A 277 -14.62 19.33 -19.77
C GLY A 277 -14.36 20.83 -19.93
N GLN A 278 -14.22 21.57 -18.82
CA GLN A 278 -13.57 22.89 -18.82
C GLN A 278 -12.06 22.78 -18.58
#